data_AF-A0A2S8ZHN3-F1
#
_entry.id   AF-A0A2S8ZHN3-F1
#
_cell.length_a   1.000
_cell.length_b   1.000
_cell.length_c   1.000
_cell.angle_alpha   90.00
_cell.angle_beta   90.00
_cell.angle_gamma   90.00
#
_symmetry.space_group_name_H-M   'P 1'
#
loop_
_entity.id
_entity.type
_entity.pdbx_description
1 polymer ?
#
loop_
_entity_poly.entity_id
_entity_poly.type
_entity_poly.pdbx_seq_one_letter_code
_entity_poly.pdbx_strand_id
1 'polypeptide(L)'
;MSAPAPVKVSFWILLISIVLSVVIGVLAITSGSFLNSTGERVGPGPGLSGNVLIGFGIITIALSLIELLFLWKMKAGKNWARITVTILELLGLVGLFDGVDLADLIAVALTVVAIGLLWTPSSNQYFRKA
;
A
#
# COMPACT_ATOMS: atom_id res chain seq x y z
N MET A 1 -5.21 0.33 26.94
CA MET A 1 -5.63 -1.05 26.57
C MET A 1 -4.77 -1.49 25.40
N SER A 2 -4.21 -2.69 25.43
CA SER A 2 -3.46 -3.23 24.30
C SER A 2 -4.39 -3.54 23.14
N ALA A 3 -3.94 -3.31 21.90
CA ALA A 3 -4.73 -3.64 20.72
C ALA A 3 -5.03 -5.15 20.67
N PRO A 4 -6.25 -5.56 20.25
CA PRO A 4 -6.61 -6.96 20.14
C PRO A 4 -5.79 -7.64 19.03
N ALA A 5 -5.70 -8.98 19.07
CA ALA A 5 -4.88 -9.74 18.12
C ALA A 5 -5.23 -9.46 16.64
N PRO A 6 -6.52 -9.37 16.23
CA PRO A 6 -6.86 -9.04 14.83
C PRO A 6 -6.26 -7.70 14.36
N VAL A 7 -6.34 -6.66 15.18
CA VAL A 7 -5.75 -5.34 14.85
C VAL A 7 -4.23 -5.41 14.72
N LYS A 8 -3.56 -6.18 15.58
CA LYS A 8 -2.11 -6.38 15.50
C LYS A 8 -1.70 -7.15 14.24
N VAL A 9 -2.45 -8.19 13.87
CA VAL A 9 -2.19 -8.97 12.66
C VAL A 9 -2.41 -8.12 11.42
N SER A 10 -3.55 -7.41 11.32
CA SER A 10 -3.79 -6.45 10.24
C SER A 10 -2.67 -5.42 10.14
N PHE A 11 -2.23 -4.86 11.27
CA PHE A 11 -1.14 -3.88 11.29
C PHE A 11 0.13 -4.42 10.63
N TRP A 12 0.54 -5.65 10.94
CA TRP A 12 1.76 -6.21 10.36
C TRP A 12 1.61 -6.56 8.88
N ILE A 13 0.46 -7.09 8.46
CA ILE A 13 0.20 -7.37 7.04
C ILE A 13 0.28 -6.08 6.22
N LEU A 14 -0.43 -5.04 6.65
CA LEU A 14 -0.45 -3.75 5.95
C LEU A 14 0.90 -3.05 6.03
N LEU A 15 1.64 -3.18 7.14
CA LEU A 15 2.99 -2.64 7.24
C LEU A 15 3.93 -3.27 6.20
N ILE A 16 3.84 -4.59 6.00
CA ILE A 16 4.63 -5.27 4.96
C ILE A 16 4.23 -4.75 3.57
N SER A 17 2.94 -4.58 3.30
CA SER A 17 2.44 -3.98 2.05
C SER A 17 3.07 -2.60 1.79
N ILE A 18 3.03 -1.71 2.78
CA ILE A 18 3.63 -0.38 2.70
C ILE A 18 5.14 -0.46 2.43
N VAL A 19 5.86 -1.37 3.10
CA VAL A 19 7.30 -1.56 2.89
C VAL A 19 7.58 -2.02 1.45
N LEU A 20 6.78 -2.94 0.91
CA LEU A 20 6.89 -3.38 -0.48
C LEU A 20 6.62 -2.23 -1.46
N SER A 21 5.59 -1.42 -1.21
CA SER A 21 5.28 -0.24 -2.03
C SER A 21 6.42 0.78 -2.04
N VAL A 22 7.09 0.99 -0.90
CA VAL A 22 8.29 1.84 -0.83
C VAL A 22 9.43 1.24 -1.67
N VAL A 23 9.66 -0.08 -1.60
CA VAL A 23 10.68 -0.75 -2.42
C VAL A 23 10.36 -0.59 -3.91
N ILE A 24 9.10 -0.79 -4.32
CA ILE A 24 8.64 -0.59 -5.70
C ILE A 24 8.87 0.86 -6.15
N GLY A 25 8.55 1.84 -5.30
CA GLY A 25 8.78 3.25 -5.61
C GLY A 25 10.27 3.57 -5.78
N VAL A 26 11.14 3.01 -4.95
CA VAL A 26 12.61 3.16 -5.10
C VAL A 26 13.09 2.52 -6.42
N LEU A 27 12.62 1.31 -6.73
CA LEU A 27 12.95 0.64 -7.99
C LEU A 27 12.49 1.45 -9.21
N ALA A 28 11.29 2.05 -9.16
CA ALA A 28 10.82 2.90 -10.24
C ALA A 28 11.72 4.13 -10.46
N ILE A 29 12.21 4.76 -9.38
CA ILE A 29 13.15 5.89 -9.47
C ILE A 29 14.50 5.46 -10.06
N THR A 30 15.07 4.34 -9.60
CA THR A 30 16.36 3.87 -10.09
C THR A 30 16.30 3.41 -11.54
N SER A 31 15.26 2.66 -11.92
CA SER A 31 15.00 2.27 -13.31
C SER A 31 14.74 3.48 -14.21
N GLY A 32 13.97 4.48 -13.74
CA GLY A 32 13.74 5.70 -14.50
C GLY A 32 15.02 6.52 -14.71
N SER A 33 15.90 6.57 -13.70
CA SER A 33 17.20 7.23 -13.80
C SER A 33 18.12 6.53 -14.79
N PHE A 34 18.11 5.19 -14.81
CA PHE A 34 18.86 4.39 -15.78
C PHE A 34 18.40 4.67 -17.21
N LEU A 35 17.09 4.65 -17.48
CA LEU A 35 16.54 4.92 -18.82
C LEU A 35 16.89 6.32 -19.33
N ASN A 36 16.87 7.32 -18.44
CA ASN A 36 17.29 8.68 -18.79
C ASN A 36 18.78 8.75 -19.16
N SER A 37 19.62 7.88 -18.59
CA SER A 37 21.05 7.81 -18.89
C SER A 37 21.37 7.10 -20.21
N THR A 38 20.54 6.14 -20.62
CA THR A 38 20.72 5.36 -21.86
C THR A 38 19.93 5.94 -23.04
N GLY A 39 18.97 6.83 -22.79
CA GLY A 39 18.04 7.33 -23.80
C GLY A 39 16.97 6.30 -24.20
N GLU A 40 16.88 5.18 -23.48
CA GLU A 40 15.94 4.09 -23.73
C GLU A 40 14.54 4.42 -23.18
N ARG A 41 13.55 3.67 -23.66
CA ARG A 41 12.15 3.75 -23.22
C ARG A 41 11.57 2.35 -23.03
N VAL A 42 10.60 2.23 -22.14
CA VAL A 42 9.94 0.95 -21.83
C VAL A 42 8.54 0.92 -22.44
N GLY A 43 8.22 -0.17 -23.14
CA GLY A 43 6.89 -0.42 -23.73
C GLY A 43 6.75 -0.04 -25.21
N PRO A 44 5.70 -0.52 -25.90
CA PRO A 44 5.47 -0.25 -27.31
C PRO A 44 4.97 1.20 -27.57
N GLY A 45 5.24 1.74 -28.76
CA GLY A 45 4.81 3.11 -29.13
C GLY A 45 5.73 4.20 -28.57
N PRO A 46 5.22 5.39 -28.17
CA PRO A 46 6.05 6.46 -27.61
C PRO A 46 6.87 6.06 -26.37
N GLY A 47 6.53 4.94 -25.72
CA GLY A 47 7.20 4.37 -24.54
C GLY A 47 7.04 5.23 -23.29
N LEU A 48 7.19 4.62 -22.12
CA LEU A 48 7.32 5.34 -20.85
C LEU A 48 8.73 5.93 -20.77
N SER A 49 8.82 7.24 -20.50
CA SER A 49 10.11 7.91 -20.29
C SER A 49 10.60 7.70 -18.85
N GLY A 50 11.93 7.80 -18.64
CA GLY A 50 12.52 7.69 -17.32
C GLY A 50 11.97 8.71 -16.32
N ASN A 51 11.66 9.93 -16.77
CA ASN A 51 11.02 10.97 -15.95
C ASN A 51 9.63 10.57 -15.43
N VAL A 52 8.84 9.83 -16.22
CA VAL A 52 7.53 9.35 -15.79
C VAL A 52 7.69 8.31 -14.68
N LEU A 53 8.64 7.38 -14.82
CA LEU A 53 8.92 6.36 -13.79
C LEU A 53 9.46 6.98 -12.49
N ILE A 54 10.33 7.99 -12.59
CA ILE A 54 10.81 8.73 -11.42
C ILE A 54 9.63 9.43 -10.72
N GLY A 55 8.78 10.13 -11.49
CA GLY A 55 7.60 10.79 -10.95
C GLY A 55 6.66 9.80 -10.25
N PHE A 56 6.39 8.66 -10.88
CA PHE A 56 5.60 7.58 -10.30
C PHE A 56 6.21 7.09 -8.99
N GLY A 57 7.51 6.78 -8.95
CA GLY A 57 8.17 6.29 -7.75
C GLY A 57 8.13 7.28 -6.58
N ILE A 58 8.30 8.58 -6.85
CA ILE A 58 8.19 9.63 -5.82
C ILE A 58 6.76 9.67 -5.25
N ILE A 59 5.74 9.65 -6.10
CA ILE A 59 4.34 9.67 -5.67
C ILE A 59 4.03 8.43 -4.83
N THR A 60 4.44 7.25 -5.29
CA THR A 60 4.23 5.98 -4.57
C THR A 60 4.87 6.00 -3.19
N ILE A 61 6.12 6.48 -3.06
CA ILE A 61 6.78 6.61 -1.75
C ILE A 61 6.04 7.61 -0.86
N ALA A 62 5.67 8.79 -1.39
CA ALA A 62 4.95 9.81 -0.62
C ALA A 62 3.62 9.27 -0.08
N LEU A 63 2.83 8.58 -0.91
CA LEU A 63 1.58 7.95 -0.50
C LEU A 63 1.81 6.85 0.55
N SER A 64 2.84 6.01 0.37
CA SER A 64 3.19 4.95 1.33
C SER A 64 3.55 5.52 2.71
N LEU A 65 4.25 6.65 2.77
CA LEU A 65 4.59 7.33 4.03
C LEU A 65 3.36 7.94 4.70
N ILE A 66 2.44 8.51 3.92
CA ILE A 66 1.15 9.03 4.43
C ILE A 66 0.30 7.87 4.99
N GLU A 67 0.22 6.77 4.27
CA GLU A 67 -0.49 5.57 4.69
C GLU A 67 0.11 4.98 5.97
N LEU A 68 1.43 4.97 6.10
CA LEU A 68 2.12 4.56 7.33
C LEU A 68 1.63 5.37 8.53
N LEU A 69 1.50 6.69 8.41
CA LEU A 69 0.98 7.55 9.48
C LEU A 69 -0.45 7.14 9.88
N PHE A 70 -1.32 6.88 8.90
CA PHE A 70 -2.69 6.42 9.17
C PHE A 70 -2.70 5.02 9.81
N LEU A 71 -1.82 4.14 9.37
CA LEU A 71 -1.67 2.80 9.94
C LEU A 71 -1.28 2.85 11.43
N TRP A 72 -0.36 3.74 11.81
CA TRP A 72 -0.02 3.97 13.21
C TRP A 72 -1.18 4.55 14.03
N LYS A 73 -1.95 5.49 13.46
CA LYS A 73 -3.15 6.04 14.12
C LYS A 73 -4.26 4.99 14.25
N MET A 74 -4.40 4.10 13.28
CA MET A 74 -5.30 2.95 13.33
C MET A 74 -4.89 1.99 14.45
N LYS A 75 -3.60 1.64 14.57
CA LYS A 75 -3.09 0.81 15.68
C LYS A 75 -3.34 1.42 17.05
N ALA A 76 -3.39 2.76 17.14
CA ALA A 76 -3.73 3.49 18.36
C ALA A 76 -5.24 3.52 18.69
N GLY A 77 -6.09 2.89 17.87
CA GLY A 77 -7.53 2.77 18.10
C GLY A 77 -8.38 3.88 17.51
N LYS A 78 -7.82 4.76 16.67
CA LYS A 78 -8.60 5.85 16.06
C LYS A 78 -9.49 5.32 14.93
N ASN A 79 -10.81 5.41 15.11
CA ASN A 79 -11.79 4.89 14.15
C ASN A 79 -11.73 5.58 12.77
N TRP A 80 -11.46 6.90 12.74
CA TRP A 80 -11.29 7.62 11.47
C TRP A 80 -10.12 7.05 10.66
N ALA A 81 -9.01 6.71 11.32
CA ALA A 81 -7.83 6.16 10.66
C ALA A 81 -8.07 4.76 10.11
N ARG A 82 -8.89 3.95 10.80
CA ARG A 82 -9.34 2.64 10.28
C ARG A 82 -10.09 2.80 8.96
N ILE A 83 -11.03 3.73 8.89
CA ILE A 83 -11.83 3.99 7.68
C ILE A 83 -10.91 4.47 6.55
N THR A 84 -10.03 5.43 6.84
CA THR A 84 -9.06 5.94 5.85
C THR A 84 -8.17 4.83 5.30
N VAL A 85 -7.55 4.01 6.14
CA VAL A 85 -6.72 2.88 5.70
C VAL A 85 -7.53 1.89 4.84
N THR A 86 -8.77 1.59 5.25
CA THR A 86 -9.63 0.70 4.45
C THR A 86 -9.91 1.27 3.06
N ILE A 87 -10.19 2.57 2.97
CA ILE A 87 -10.43 3.24 1.67
C ILE A 87 -9.17 3.23 0.81
N LEU A 88 -8.02 3.57 1.38
CA LEU A 88 -6.75 3.60 0.65
C LEU A 88 -6.39 2.22 0.09
N GLU A 89 -6.46 1.18 0.92
CA GLU A 89 -6.17 -0.19 0.50
C GLU A 89 -7.15 -0.65 -0.59
N LEU A 90 -8.46 -0.40 -0.44
CA LEU A 90 -9.44 -0.76 -1.46
C LEU A 90 -9.23 -0.02 -2.79
N LEU A 91 -8.84 1.26 -2.75
CA LEU A 91 -8.49 2.01 -3.95
C LEU A 91 -7.21 1.47 -4.61
N GLY A 92 -6.22 1.08 -3.80
CA GLY A 92 -5.01 0.42 -4.27
C GLY A 92 -5.29 -0.87 -5.04
N LEU A 93 -6.28 -1.65 -4.60
CA LEU A 93 -6.68 -2.89 -5.27
C LEU A 93 -7.26 -2.67 -6.68
N VAL A 94 -7.79 -1.48 -6.99
CA VAL A 94 -8.34 -1.18 -8.33
C VAL A 94 -7.22 -1.12 -9.39
N GLY A 95 -5.98 -0.89 -8.99
CA GLY A 95 -4.83 -0.86 -9.91
C GLY A 95 -4.42 -2.23 -10.46
N LEU A 96 -4.96 -3.33 -9.93
CA LEU A 96 -4.46 -4.69 -10.20
C LEU A 96 -5.11 -5.39 -11.40
N PHE A 97 -5.96 -4.71 -12.17
CA PHE A 97 -6.70 -5.35 -13.27
C PHE A 97 -5.91 -5.51 -14.59
N ASP A 98 -4.65 -5.10 -14.66
CA ASP A 98 -3.83 -5.21 -15.87
C ASP A 98 -2.68 -6.21 -15.66
N GLY A 99 -2.89 -7.46 -16.10
CA GLY A 99 -1.92 -8.55 -15.99
C GLY A 99 -1.68 -9.05 -14.56
N VAL A 100 -2.58 -9.89 -14.04
CA VAL A 100 -2.47 -10.45 -12.68
C VAL A 100 -1.49 -11.62 -12.66
N ASP A 101 -0.41 -11.51 -11.88
CA ASP A 101 0.45 -12.64 -11.55
C ASP A 101 0.12 -13.27 -10.18
N LEU A 102 0.84 -14.34 -9.81
CA LEU A 102 0.60 -15.01 -8.53
C LEU A 102 0.93 -14.11 -7.33
N ALA A 103 1.92 -13.23 -7.44
CA ALA A 103 2.31 -12.33 -6.37
C ALA A 103 1.23 -11.26 -6.13
N ASP A 104 0.66 -10.72 -7.20
CA ASP A 104 -0.48 -9.81 -7.14
C ASP A 104 -1.67 -10.46 -6.42
N LEU A 105 -1.99 -11.70 -6.77
CA LEU A 105 -3.10 -12.43 -6.19
C LEU A 105 -2.90 -12.69 -4.68
N ILE A 106 -1.67 -12.99 -4.27
CA ILE A 106 -1.30 -13.12 -2.86
C ILE A 106 -1.41 -11.77 -2.14
N ALA A 107 -0.94 -10.68 -2.75
CA ALA A 107 -1.03 -9.34 -2.17
C ALA A 107 -2.50 -8.93 -1.96
N VAL A 108 -3.37 -9.13 -2.97
CA VAL A 108 -4.81 -8.89 -2.86
C VAL A 108 -5.40 -9.69 -1.70
N ALA A 109 -5.13 -11.00 -1.64
CA ALA A 109 -5.68 -11.86 -0.61
C ALA A 109 -5.26 -11.42 0.80
N LEU A 110 -3.98 -11.06 0.98
CA LEU A 110 -3.46 -10.55 2.25
C LEU A 110 -4.11 -9.22 2.64
N THR A 111 -4.25 -8.28 1.71
CA THR A 111 -4.93 -7.01 1.95
C THR A 111 -6.38 -7.21 2.33
N VAL A 112 -7.12 -8.07 1.61
CA VAL A 112 -8.53 -8.38 1.92
C VAL A 112 -8.67 -9.01 3.32
N VAL A 113 -7.79 -9.95 3.68
CA VAL A 113 -7.76 -10.56 5.01
C VAL A 113 -7.46 -9.50 6.09
N ALA A 114 -6.48 -8.64 5.84
CA ALA A 114 -6.11 -7.58 6.78
C ALA A 114 -7.27 -6.60 7.02
N ILE A 115 -7.96 -6.18 5.96
CA ILE A 115 -9.18 -5.35 6.07
C ILE A 115 -10.24 -6.10 6.86
N GLY A 116 -10.56 -7.35 6.51
CA GLY A 116 -11.58 -8.14 7.22
C GLY A 116 -11.34 -8.23 8.73
N LEU A 117 -10.07 -8.42 9.13
CA LEU A 117 -9.67 -8.45 10.54
C LEU A 117 -9.92 -7.14 11.29
N LEU A 118 -9.82 -5.98 10.62
CA LEU A 118 -10.12 -4.65 11.21
C LEU A 118 -11.62 -4.43 11.50
N TRP A 119 -12.49 -5.24 10.89
CA TRP A 119 -13.95 -5.13 11.01
C TRP A 119 -14.60 -6.27 11.81
N THR A 120 -13.79 -7.15 12.40
CA THR A 120 -14.26 -8.19 13.33
C THR A 120 -14.93 -7.60 14.60
N PRO A 121 -15.80 -8.35 15.30
CA PRO A 121 -16.45 -7.86 16.52
C PRO A 121 -15.47 -7.36 17.59
N SER A 122 -14.35 -8.07 17.80
CA SER A 122 -13.31 -7.66 18.74
C SER A 122 -12.64 -6.34 18.34
N SER A 123 -12.39 -6.14 17.05
CA SER A 123 -11.82 -4.89 16.53
C SER A 123 -12.82 -3.74 16.69
N ASN A 124 -14.10 -3.96 16.35
CA ASN A 124 -15.15 -2.95 16.52
C ASN A 124 -15.28 -2.47 17.97
N GLN A 125 -15.19 -3.38 18.95
CA GLN A 125 -15.19 -3.00 20.36
C GLN A 125 -13.98 -2.16 20.76
N TYR A 126 -12.82 -2.40 20.15
CA TYR A 126 -11.61 -1.60 20.40
C TYR A 126 -11.75 -0.17 19.85
N PHE A 127 -12.20 -0.03 18.60
CA PHE A 127 -12.33 1.28 17.93
C PHE A 127 -13.49 2.15 18.46
N ARG A 128 -14.50 1.57 19.13
CA ARG A 128 -15.62 2.31 19.73
C ARG A 128 -15.28 2.98 21.07
N LYS A 129 -14.18 2.59 21.71
CA LYS A 129 -13.80 3.05 23.06
C LYS A 129 -12.82 4.24 23.04
N ALA A 130 -12.43 4.73 21.87
CA ALA A 130 -11.24 5.56 21.64
C ALA A 130 -11.53 6.92 20.97
#